data_AF-A8T2W9-F1
#
_entry.id   AF-A8T2W9-F1
#
_cell.length_a   1.000
_cell.length_b   1.000
_cell.length_c   1.000
_cell.angle_alpha   90.00
_cell.angle_beta   90.00
_cell.angle_gamma   90.00
#
_symmetry.space_group_name_H-M   'P 1'
#
loop_
_entity.id
_entity.type
_entity.pdbx_description
1 polymer ?
#
loop_
_entity_poly.entity_id
_entity_poly.type
_entity_poly.pdbx_seq_one_letter_code
_entity_poly.pdbx_strand_id
1 'polypeptide(L)' 'MIEIKFHLNHPDISWNAKIHQLNGDILMRHILPKLQSTRYLINFKYCEKTNSGDILCDAGSKLGSFIIK' A
#
# COMPACT_ATOMS: atom_id res chain seq x y z
N MET A 1 -10.94 -9.69 -10.52
CA MET A 1 -10.75 -8.44 -9.76
C MET A 1 -10.16 -8.85 -8.42
N ILE A 2 -9.08 -8.22 -7.99
CA ILE A 2 -8.31 -8.60 -6.80
C ILE A 2 -8.83 -7.75 -5.63
N GLU A 3 -9.15 -8.38 -4.51
CA GLU A 3 -9.48 -7.67 -3.27
C GLU A 3 -8.22 -7.43 -2.46
N ILE A 4 -8.03 -6.19 -2.03
CA ILE A 4 -6.84 -5.78 -1.27
C ILE A 4 -7.27 -5.01 -0.04
N LYS A 5 -6.69 -5.35 1.11
CA LYS A 5 -6.80 -4.59 2.35
C LYS A 5 -5.51 -3.82 2.56
N PHE A 6 -5.61 -2.50 2.59
CA PHE A 6 -4.52 -1.60 2.94
C PHE A 6 -4.56 -1.25 4.42
N HIS A 7 -3.38 -0.98 4.97
CA HIS A 7 -3.18 -0.42 6.30
C HIS A 7 -2.04 0.61 6.23
N LEU A 8 -2.25 1.78 6.80
CA LEU A 8 -1.21 2.79 7.05
C LEU A 8 -1.03 2.93 8.55
N ASN A 9 0.21 3.15 8.99
CA ASN A 9 0.55 3.35 10.39
C ASN A 9 0.30 4.80 10.83
N HIS A 10 0.51 5.77 9.93
CA HIS A 10 0.41 7.20 10.21
C HIS A 10 -0.29 7.90 9.02
N PRO A 11 -1.61 8.16 9.10
CA PRO A 11 -2.50 7.83 10.23
C PRO A 11 -2.77 6.33 10.33
N ASP A 12 -3.16 5.84 11.52
CA ASP A 12 -3.56 4.43 11.72
C ASP A 12 -4.93 4.18 11.08
N ILE A 13 -4.93 3.80 9.82
CA ILE A 13 -6.14 3.60 9.03
C ILE A 13 -6.05 2.35 8.19
N SER A 14 -7.19 1.68 8.01
CA SER A 14 -7.33 0.53 7.12
C SER A 14 -8.51 0.72 6.18
N TRP A 15 -8.39 0.23 4.95
CA TRP A 15 -9.50 0.20 4.00
C TRP A 15 -9.35 -0.97 3.03
N ASN A 16 -10.46 -1.34 2.39
CA ASN A 16 -10.45 -2.33 1.31
C ASN A 16 -10.60 -1.61 -0.03
N ALA A 17 -9.99 -2.17 -1.07
CA ALA A 17 -10.20 -1.75 -2.46
C ALA A 17 -10.29 -2.96 -3.38
N LYS A 18 -10.83 -2.73 -4.56
CA LYS A 18 -10.83 -3.70 -5.66
C LYS A 18 -9.94 -3.17 -6.76
N ILE A 19 -8.92 -3.93 -7.13
CA ILE A 19 -7.98 -3.59 -8.19
C ILE A 19 -8.06 -4.59 -9.33
N HIS A 20 -7.79 -4.15 -10.55
CA HIS A 20 -7.77 -5.04 -11.71
C HIS A 20 -6.45 -5.81 -11.83
N GLN A 21 -5.35 -5.21 -11.40
CA GLN A 21 -4.00 -5.76 -11.49
C GLN A 21 -3.19 -5.34 -10.26
N LEU A 22 -2.30 -6.22 -9.80
CA LEU A 22 -1.33 -5.89 -8.76
C LEU A 22 -0.15 -5.14 -9.40
N ASN A 23 -0.22 -3.82 -9.40
CA ASN A 23 0.76 -2.93 -10.02
C ASN A 23 1.07 -1.76 -9.08
N GLY A 24 2.35 -1.35 -8.99
CA GLY A 24 2.81 -0.27 -8.12
C GLY A 24 2.05 1.06 -8.32
N ASP A 25 1.79 1.46 -9.56
CA ASP A 25 1.04 2.68 -9.88
C ASP A 25 -0.41 2.61 -9.37
N ILE A 26 -1.03 1.43 -9.51
CA ILE A 26 -2.39 1.18 -9.02
C ILE A 26 -2.41 1.25 -7.48
N LEU A 27 -1.46 0.59 -6.81
CA LEU A 27 -1.32 0.66 -5.34
C LEU A 27 -1.11 2.10 -4.87
N MET A 28 -0.25 2.84 -5.56
CA MET A 28 0.07 4.24 -5.25
C MET A 28 -1.17 5.14 -5.32
N ARG A 29 -2.02 4.97 -6.34
CA ARG A 29 -3.29 5.73 -6.49
C ARG A 29 -4.25 5.50 -5.32
N HIS A 30 -4.23 4.33 -4.69
CA HIS A 30 -5.07 4.07 -3.52
C HIS A 30 -4.50 4.66 -2.22
N ILE A 31 -3.17 4.79 -2.14
CA ILE A 31 -2.47 5.21 -0.92
C ILE A 31 -2.28 6.73 -0.84
N LEU A 32 -1.91 7.39 -1.95
CA LEU A 32 -1.63 8.83 -1.97
C LEU A 32 -2.74 9.70 -1.36
N PRO A 33 -4.04 9.47 -1.65
CA PRO A 33 -5.13 10.27 -1.08
C PRO A 33 -5.30 10.09 0.44
N LYS A 34 -4.70 9.05 1.02
CA LYS A 34 -4.80 8.68 2.43
C LYS A 34 -3.58 9.08 3.25
N LEU A 35 -2.49 9.50 2.60
CA LEU A 35 -1.30 10.00 3.26
C LEU A 35 -1.48 11.46 3.68
N GLN A 36 -0.94 11.80 4.86
CA GLN A 36 -0.97 13.17 5.38
C GLN A 36 0.06 14.10 4.68
N SER A 37 1.03 13.54 3.97
CA SER A 37 2.04 14.30 3.24
C SER A 37 2.24 13.69 1.85
N THR A 38 2.30 14.56 0.84
CA THR A 38 2.54 14.19 -0.56
C THR A 38 4.02 14.07 -0.91
N ARG A 39 4.92 14.31 0.06
CA ARG A 39 6.37 14.36 -0.18
C ARG A 39 7.07 12.99 -0.17
N TYR A 40 6.36 11.90 0.10
CA TYR A 40 6.96 10.57 0.14
C TYR A 40 7.15 10.04 -1.29
N LEU A 41 8.37 9.63 -1.65
CA LEU A 41 8.53 8.62 -2.70
C LEU A 41 8.07 7.30 -2.10
N ILE A 42 7.01 6.75 -2.68
CA ILE A 42 6.40 5.51 -2.20
C ILE A 42 6.97 4.35 -3.00
N ASN A 43 7.40 3.31 -2.28
CA ASN A 43 7.82 2.07 -2.89
C ASN A 43 7.07 0.88 -2.27
N PHE A 44 6.98 -0.22 -3.01
CA PHE A 44 6.24 -1.41 -2.61
C PHE A 44 7.13 -2.63 -2.64
N LYS A 45 7.03 -3.46 -1.60
CA LYS A 45 7.64 -4.78 -1.57
C LYS A 45 6.55 -5.83 -1.41
N TYR A 46 6.43 -6.73 -2.37
CA TYR A 46 5.41 -7.77 -2.36
C TYR A 46 6.01 -9.16 -2.09
N CYS A 47 5.32 -9.97 -1.31
CA CYS A 47 5.64 -11.36 -1.02
C CYS A 47 4.48 -12.25 -1.49
N GLU A 48 4.71 -13.01 -2.56
CA GLU A 48 3.71 -13.90 -3.14
C GLU A 48 3.32 -15.05 -2.18
N LYS A 49 4.26 -15.49 -1.34
CA LYS A 49 4.01 -16.60 -0.38
C LYS A 49 3.00 -16.23 0.69
N THR A 50 2.99 -14.96 1.12
CA THR A 50 2.10 -14.47 2.18
C THR A 50 0.93 -13.65 1.62
N ASN A 51 0.87 -13.47 0.30
CA ASN A 51 -0.08 -12.57 -0.37
C ASN A 51 -0.12 -11.18 0.28
N SER A 52 1.02 -10.68 0.74
CA SER A 52 1.11 -9.41 1.47
C SER A 52 2.30 -8.61 1.02
N GLY A 53 2.26 -7.31 1.27
CA GLY A 53 3.38 -6.43 0.98
C GLY A 53 3.49 -5.25 1.91
N ASP A 54 4.65 -4.63 1.88
CA ASP A 54 4.99 -3.45 2.65
C ASP A 54 4.90 -2.20 1.78
N ILE A 55 4.42 -1.12 2.40
CA ILE A 55 4.39 0.23 1.83
C ILE A 55 5.56 0.99 2.48
N LEU A 56 6.52 1.43 1.67
CA LEU A 56 7.77 2.04 2.12
C LEU A 56 7.86 3.49 1.64
N CYS A 57 8.55 4.37 2.38
CA CYS A 57 8.94 5.70 1.92
C CYS A 57 10.41 5.78 1.50
N ASP A 58 10.84 6.95 1.03
CA ASP A 58 12.22 7.32 0.61
C ASP A 58 13.35 6.68 1.41
N ALA A 59 13.23 6.67 2.74
CA ALA A 59 14.26 6.18 3.65
C ALA A 59 14.19 4.67 3.92
N GLY A 60 13.36 3.94 3.17
CA GLY A 60 13.03 2.53 3.43
C GLY A 60 12.18 2.31 4.68
N SER A 61 11.67 3.40 5.30
CA SER A 61 10.82 3.30 6.48
C SER A 61 9.41 2.81 6.09
N LYS A 62 8.84 1.93 6.90
CA LYS A 62 7.54 1.33 6.65
C LYS A 62 6.40 2.30 7.01
N LEU A 63 5.67 2.74 5.98
CA LEU A 63 4.46 3.55 6.11
C LEU A 63 3.23 2.69 6.46
N GLY A 64 3.25 1.42 6.08
CA GLY A 64 2.10 0.53 6.23
C GLY A 64 2.28 -0.80 5.52
N SER A 65 1.18 -1.51 5.31
CA SER A 65 1.17 -2.80 4.62
C SER A 65 -0.12 -3.02 3.83
N PHE A 66 -0.11 -4.00 2.94
CA PHE A 66 -1.30 -4.46 2.25
C PHE A 66 -1.35 -5.98 2.21
N ILE A 67 -2.57 -6.53 2.16
CA ILE A 67 -2.84 -7.97 2.05
C ILE A 67 -3.85 -8.19 0.93
N ILE A 68 -3.54 -9.12 0.04
CA ILE A 68 -4.41 -9.60 -1.02
C ILE A 68 -5.29 -10.72 -0.46
N LYS A 69 -6.59 -10.64 -0.74
CA LYS A 69 -7.59 -11.63 -0.35
C LYS A 69 -8.03 -12.46 -1.55
#